data_AF-A0A652LDF9-F1
#
_entry.id   AF-A0A652LDF9-F1
#
_cell.length_a   1.000
_cell.length_b   1.000
_cell.length_c   1.000
_cell.angle_alpha   90.00
_cell.angle_beta   90.00
_cell.angle_gamma   90.00
#
_symmetry.space_group_name_H-M   'P 1'
#
loop_
_entity.id
_entity.type
_entity.pdbx_description
1 polymer ?
#
loop_
_entity_poly.entity_id
_entity_poly.type
_entity_poly.pdbx_seq_one_letter_code
_entity_poly.pdbx_strand_id
1 'polypeptide(L)'
;APTLRKTLAGSVACSATSASVTSSAPAARVRTDLAMLGAERTTPRPARLRLLAEAPEAALEKVAAEIECYWELALAPYWARIRGLLEADVFHRARQVAEHGSARVLSELHETVRWDDGTLHLVRRHCALTRDEAGSGLLLVPSVFAWPRVMTRSVPPEPPQLAYPARGIGGLWEPRPTTATEAVAAVLGRSRALLLAELDTPASTTRLAERCGLSAPGVSQHLIALRNAGLVTAHRSGRSVLYARTSVADALLTPTGEPA
;
A
#
# COMPACT_ATOMS: atom_id res chain seq x y z
N ALA A 1 -23.79 -8.87 -19.37
CA ALA A 1 -23.20 -8.95 -18.02
C ALA A 1 -21.79 -9.53 -18.15
N PRO A 2 -20.72 -8.72 -18.06
CA PRO A 2 -19.37 -9.25 -18.18
C PRO A 2 -18.89 -9.74 -16.80
N THR A 3 -18.41 -10.97 -16.81
CA THR A 3 -17.89 -11.71 -15.67
C THR A 3 -16.56 -11.10 -15.23
N LEU A 4 -16.55 -10.41 -14.08
CA LEU A 4 -15.34 -9.93 -13.40
C LEU A 4 -14.49 -11.15 -13.01
N ARG A 5 -13.47 -11.46 -13.82
CA ARG A 5 -12.41 -12.41 -13.42
C ARG A 5 -11.66 -11.79 -12.24
N LYS A 6 -11.71 -12.47 -11.10
CA LYS A 6 -10.91 -12.19 -9.91
C LYS A 6 -9.43 -12.34 -10.25
N THR A 7 -8.74 -11.22 -10.49
CA THR A 7 -7.29 -11.15 -10.39
C THR A 7 -6.94 -10.07 -9.37
N LEU A 8 -7.31 -10.34 -8.11
CA LEU A 8 -6.81 -9.63 -6.93
C LEU A 8 -5.45 -10.23 -6.57
N ALA A 9 -4.42 -9.92 -7.36
CA ALA A 9 -3.03 -10.21 -7.02
C ALA A 9 -2.08 -9.36 -7.87
N GLY A 10 -2.25 -8.03 -7.80
CA GLY A 10 -1.13 -7.12 -8.08
C GLY A 10 -0.20 -7.16 -6.87
N SER A 11 0.65 -8.19 -6.81
CA SER A 11 1.75 -8.26 -5.84
C SER A 11 2.61 -7.01 -6.02
N VAL A 12 2.53 -6.07 -5.06
CA VAL A 12 3.49 -4.99 -4.94
C VAL A 12 4.77 -5.62 -4.39
N ALA A 13 5.54 -6.27 -5.27
CA ALA A 13 6.87 -6.77 -4.98
C ALA A 13 7.83 -5.58 -4.92
N CYS A 14 8.08 -5.06 -3.72
CA CYS A 14 8.86 -3.84 -3.51
C CYS A 14 10.08 -4.12 -2.63
N SER A 15 11.14 -4.59 -3.30
CA SER A 15 12.54 -4.17 -3.10
C SER A 15 13.42 -4.86 -4.15
N ALA A 16 13.57 -6.19 -4.09
CA ALA A 16 14.46 -6.93 -4.99
C ALA A 16 13.97 -7.00 -6.46
N THR A 17 12.67 -7.19 -6.67
CA THR A 17 12.10 -7.30 -8.04
C THR A 17 12.01 -5.94 -8.76
N SER A 18 11.86 -4.84 -8.03
CA SER A 18 11.79 -3.49 -8.63
C SER A 18 13.16 -2.94 -8.99
N ALA A 19 14.16 -3.18 -8.13
CA ALA A 19 15.55 -2.79 -8.41
C ALA A 19 16.12 -3.54 -9.63
N SER A 20 15.88 -4.86 -9.71
CA SER A 20 16.28 -5.67 -10.87
C SER A 20 15.58 -5.29 -12.18
N VAL A 21 14.29 -4.91 -12.14
CA VAL A 21 13.58 -4.39 -13.33
C VAL A 21 14.12 -3.02 -13.77
N THR A 22 14.54 -2.19 -12.81
CA THR A 22 15.12 -0.87 -13.11
C THR A 22 16.52 -1.00 -13.71
N SER A 23 17.37 -1.88 -13.16
CA SER A 23 18.74 -2.09 -13.66
C SER A 23 18.81 -2.86 -14.97
N SER A 24 17.78 -3.65 -15.31
CA SER A 24 17.70 -4.42 -16.57
C SER A 24 16.95 -3.69 -17.69
N ALA A 25 16.53 -2.45 -17.49
CA ALA A 25 15.81 -1.69 -18.51
C ALA A 25 16.70 -1.47 -19.76
N PRO A 26 16.25 -1.84 -20.98
CA PRO A 26 17.05 -1.67 -22.18
C PRO A 26 17.42 -0.20 -22.40
N ALA A 27 18.70 0.07 -22.71
CA ALA A 27 19.21 1.41 -22.99
C ALA A 27 18.38 2.20 -24.02
N ALA A 28 17.81 1.52 -25.01
CA ALA A 28 16.93 2.12 -26.00
C ALA A 28 15.63 2.65 -25.36
N ARG A 29 15.05 1.90 -24.42
CA ARG A 29 13.83 2.31 -23.71
C ARG A 29 14.07 3.53 -22.85
N VAL A 30 15.17 3.54 -22.09
CA VAL A 30 15.58 4.68 -21.26
C VAL A 30 15.72 5.95 -22.10
N ARG A 31 16.39 5.85 -23.25
CA ARG A 31 16.57 6.99 -24.17
C ARG A 31 15.23 7.47 -24.73
N THR A 32 14.33 6.58 -25.12
CA THR A 32 12.98 6.95 -25.59
C THR A 32 12.17 7.66 -24.51
N ASP A 33 12.15 7.12 -23.29
CA ASP A 33 11.40 7.71 -22.17
C ASP A 33 11.99 9.09 -21.79
N LEU A 34 13.33 9.22 -21.80
CA LEU A 34 14.02 10.49 -21.62
C LEU A 34 13.74 11.48 -22.76
N ALA A 35 13.63 11.04 -24.00
CA ALA A 35 13.26 11.91 -25.12
C ALA A 35 11.84 12.45 -24.93
N MET A 36 10.87 11.61 -24.54
CA MET A 36 9.51 12.04 -24.25
C MET A 36 9.45 13.05 -23.10
N LEU A 37 10.16 12.82 -22.00
CA LEU A 37 10.26 13.77 -20.88
C LEU A 37 10.98 15.08 -21.25
N GLY A 38 11.77 15.07 -22.33
CA GLY A 38 12.47 16.24 -22.86
C GLY A 38 11.65 17.05 -23.86
N ALA A 39 10.67 16.43 -24.52
CA ALA A 39 9.90 17.05 -25.61
C ALA A 39 9.12 18.29 -25.18
N GLU A 40 8.69 18.34 -23.91
CA GLU A 40 7.94 19.47 -23.35
C GLU A 40 8.82 20.47 -22.57
N ARG A 41 10.16 20.26 -22.55
CA ARG A 41 11.08 21.13 -21.79
C ARG A 41 11.61 22.25 -22.66
N THR A 42 11.39 23.49 -22.23
CA THR A 42 12.06 24.69 -22.75
C THR A 42 13.46 24.90 -22.18
N THR A 43 13.86 24.15 -21.14
CA THR A 43 15.15 24.29 -20.45
C THR A 43 16.12 23.15 -20.75
N PRO A 44 17.44 23.41 -20.80
CA PRO A 44 18.45 22.38 -20.97
C PRO A 44 18.34 21.27 -19.92
N ARG A 45 18.64 20.04 -20.36
CA ARG A 45 18.58 18.85 -19.51
C ARG A 45 19.64 18.94 -18.38
N PRO A 46 19.25 18.75 -17.10
CA PRO A 46 20.18 18.66 -15.97
C PRO A 46 21.28 17.62 -16.21
N ALA A 47 22.49 17.86 -15.70
CA ALA A 47 23.65 16.99 -15.92
C ALA A 47 23.39 15.51 -15.56
N ARG A 48 22.67 15.24 -14.47
CA ARG A 48 22.30 13.88 -14.05
C ARG A 48 21.43 13.14 -15.08
N LEU A 49 20.54 13.86 -15.77
CA LEU A 49 19.70 13.29 -16.81
C LEU A 49 20.44 13.14 -18.15
N ARG A 50 21.58 13.80 -18.35
CA ARG A 50 22.50 13.55 -19.48
C ARG A 50 23.29 12.27 -19.28
N LEU A 51 23.80 12.04 -18.06
CA LEU A 51 24.50 10.79 -17.70
C LEU A 51 23.61 9.55 -17.93
N LEU A 52 22.32 9.63 -17.58
CA LEU A 52 21.32 8.59 -17.86
C LEU A 52 21.08 8.33 -19.36
N ALA A 53 21.35 9.31 -20.22
CA ALA A 53 21.20 9.15 -21.68
C ALA A 53 22.49 8.62 -22.35
N GLU A 54 23.66 9.00 -21.82
CA GLU A 54 24.98 8.64 -22.35
C GLU A 54 25.44 7.25 -21.88
N ALA A 55 25.20 6.90 -20.61
CA ALA A 55 25.60 5.63 -20.00
C ALA A 55 24.45 5.03 -19.16
N PRO A 56 23.36 4.58 -19.81
CA PRO A 56 22.12 4.17 -19.13
C PRO A 56 22.32 2.99 -18.18
N GLU A 57 23.07 1.94 -18.53
CA GLU A 57 23.23 0.79 -17.64
C GLU A 57 23.91 1.18 -16.31
N ALA A 58 25.06 1.85 -16.39
CA ALA A 58 25.82 2.28 -15.21
C ALA A 58 25.06 3.33 -14.37
N ALA A 59 24.26 4.19 -15.01
CA ALA A 59 23.44 5.15 -14.30
C ALA A 59 22.23 4.49 -13.62
N LEU A 60 21.60 3.51 -14.24
CA LEU A 60 20.48 2.76 -13.67
C LEU A 60 20.90 1.90 -12.48
N GLU A 61 22.09 1.32 -12.51
CA GLU A 61 22.64 0.59 -11.36
C GLU A 61 22.77 1.50 -10.13
N LYS A 62 23.32 2.71 -10.30
CA LYS A 62 23.40 3.71 -9.23
C LYS A 62 22.02 4.16 -8.75
N VAL A 63 21.10 4.43 -9.67
CA VAL A 63 19.72 4.82 -9.30
C VAL A 63 19.02 3.70 -8.54
N ALA A 64 19.19 2.44 -8.95
CA ALA A 64 18.63 1.29 -8.25
C ALA A 64 19.18 1.18 -6.82
N ALA A 65 20.49 1.35 -6.64
CA ALA A 65 21.13 1.34 -5.31
C ALA A 65 20.63 2.50 -4.42
N GLU A 66 20.46 3.71 -4.97
CA GLU A 66 19.91 4.84 -4.21
C GLU A 66 18.44 4.63 -3.83
N ILE A 67 17.64 4.04 -4.72
CA ILE A 67 16.25 3.66 -4.42
C ILE A 67 16.20 2.60 -3.32
N GLU A 68 17.11 1.62 -3.35
CA GLU A 68 17.20 0.57 -2.33
C GLU A 68 17.60 1.15 -0.98
N CYS A 69 18.63 2.02 -0.94
CA CYS A 69 19.03 2.71 0.29
C CYS A 69 17.88 3.57 0.86
N TYR A 70 17.19 4.33 0.01
CA TYR A 70 16.01 5.08 0.42
C TYR A 70 14.91 4.17 0.95
N TRP A 71 14.66 3.03 0.30
CA TRP A 71 13.68 2.06 0.77
C TRP A 71 14.02 1.55 2.17
N GLU A 72 15.27 1.13 2.42
CA GLU A 72 15.71 0.61 3.72
C GLU A 72 15.55 1.65 4.84
N LEU A 73 15.90 2.91 4.57
CA LEU A 73 15.89 3.96 5.57
C LEU A 73 14.50 4.56 5.79
N ALA A 74 13.74 4.80 4.72
CA ALA A 74 12.51 5.59 4.79
C ALA A 74 11.24 4.76 4.76
N LEU A 75 11.24 3.59 4.10
CA LEU A 75 10.02 2.80 3.86
C LEU A 75 9.97 1.50 4.66
N ALA A 76 11.09 0.76 4.74
CA ALA A 76 11.16 -0.53 5.40
C ALA A 76 10.64 -0.52 6.85
N PRO A 77 10.96 0.51 7.69
CA PRO A 77 10.44 0.57 9.06
C PRO A 77 8.91 0.64 9.15
N TYR A 78 8.27 1.25 8.16
CA TYR A 78 6.81 1.45 8.11
C TYR A 78 6.09 0.48 7.18
N TRP A 79 6.83 -0.40 6.49
CA TRP A 79 6.29 -1.21 5.40
C TRP A 79 5.16 -2.14 5.84
N ALA A 80 5.25 -2.71 7.04
CA ALA A 80 4.16 -3.52 7.59
C ALA A 80 2.86 -2.73 7.73
N ARG A 81 2.94 -1.49 8.26
CA ARG A 81 1.80 -0.58 8.44
C ARG A 81 1.21 -0.15 7.10
N ILE A 82 2.08 0.19 6.14
CA ILE A 82 1.68 0.53 4.77
C ILE A 82 0.89 -0.63 4.15
N ARG A 83 1.41 -1.86 4.23
CA ARG A 83 0.72 -3.04 3.68
C ARG A 83 -0.62 -3.29 4.37
N GLY A 84 -0.68 -3.21 5.71
CA GLY A 84 -1.93 -3.40 6.45
C GLY A 84 -3.01 -2.40 6.03
N LEU A 85 -2.65 -1.13 5.88
CA LEU A 85 -3.55 -0.08 5.40
C LEU A 85 -4.04 -0.36 3.98
N LEU A 86 -3.14 -0.71 3.06
CA LEU A 86 -3.49 -1.03 1.68
C LEU A 86 -4.38 -2.28 1.57
N GLU A 87 -4.10 -3.32 2.34
CA GLU A 87 -4.91 -4.54 2.39
C GLU A 87 -6.33 -4.26 2.92
N ALA A 88 -6.46 -3.43 3.96
CA ALA A 88 -7.74 -2.99 4.50
C ALA A 88 -8.56 -2.19 3.47
N ASP A 89 -7.91 -1.31 2.70
CA ASP A 89 -8.55 -0.58 1.62
C ASP A 89 -9.06 -1.54 0.52
N VAL A 90 -8.21 -2.47 0.05
CA VAL A 90 -8.62 -3.48 -0.95
C VAL A 90 -9.84 -4.27 -0.46
N PHE A 91 -9.83 -4.73 0.79
CA PHE A 91 -10.96 -5.49 1.35
C PHE A 91 -12.24 -4.65 1.38
N HIS A 92 -12.15 -3.40 1.84
CA HIS A 92 -13.28 -2.48 1.87
C HIS A 92 -13.86 -2.25 0.46
N ARG A 93 -13.00 -1.98 -0.52
CA ARG A 93 -13.44 -1.73 -1.91
C ARG A 93 -14.03 -2.99 -2.55
N ALA A 94 -13.45 -4.17 -2.29
CA ALA A 94 -14.01 -5.44 -2.76
C ALA A 94 -15.43 -5.69 -2.22
N ARG A 95 -15.66 -5.40 -0.94
CA ARG A 95 -16.99 -5.47 -0.33
C ARG A 95 -17.97 -4.48 -0.99
N GLN A 96 -17.56 -3.23 -1.17
CA GLN A 96 -18.39 -2.20 -1.81
C GLN A 96 -18.77 -2.57 -3.26
N VAL A 97 -17.85 -3.16 -4.03
CA VAL A 97 -18.18 -3.68 -5.38
C VAL A 97 -19.24 -4.78 -5.30
N ALA A 98 -19.13 -5.70 -4.33
CA ALA A 98 -20.08 -6.79 -4.18
C ALA A 98 -21.48 -6.32 -3.74
N GLU A 99 -21.55 -5.27 -2.91
CA GLU A 99 -22.82 -4.76 -2.35
C GLU A 99 -23.50 -3.73 -3.24
N HIS A 100 -22.72 -2.90 -3.95
CA HIS A 100 -23.24 -1.72 -4.65
C HIS A 100 -22.76 -1.59 -6.10
N GLY A 101 -21.99 -2.56 -6.59
CA GLY A 101 -21.43 -2.54 -7.94
C GLY A 101 -20.20 -1.64 -8.08
N SER A 102 -19.56 -1.74 -9.24
CA SER A 102 -18.30 -1.02 -9.55
C SER A 102 -18.49 0.49 -9.73
N ALA A 103 -19.62 0.93 -10.28
CA ALA A 103 -19.90 2.34 -10.56
C ALA A 103 -19.80 3.22 -9.30
N ARG A 104 -20.36 2.73 -8.17
CA ARG A 104 -20.28 3.42 -6.88
C ARG A 104 -18.85 3.54 -6.40
N VAL A 105 -18.11 2.43 -6.41
CA VAL A 105 -16.71 2.41 -5.96
C VAL A 105 -15.86 3.38 -6.77
N LEU A 106 -15.99 3.39 -8.10
CA LEU A 106 -15.24 4.27 -8.99
C LEU A 106 -15.50 5.75 -8.68
N SER A 107 -16.75 6.11 -8.40
CA SER A 107 -17.15 7.48 -8.06
C SER A 107 -16.66 7.93 -6.67
N GLU A 108 -16.38 6.98 -5.76
CA GLU A 108 -15.89 7.24 -4.40
C GLU A 108 -14.36 7.08 -4.26
N LEU A 109 -13.62 6.88 -5.36
CA LEU A 109 -12.16 6.76 -5.32
C LEU A 109 -11.48 8.10 -5.04
N HIS A 110 -11.93 9.16 -5.70
CA HIS A 110 -11.35 10.49 -5.60
C HIS A 110 -12.28 11.54 -6.23
N GLU A 111 -12.24 12.79 -5.77
CA GLU A 111 -13.06 13.89 -6.30
C GLU A 111 -12.88 14.18 -7.80
N THR A 112 -11.71 13.83 -8.34
CA THR A 112 -11.40 14.00 -9.77
C THR A 112 -11.81 12.82 -10.64
N VAL A 113 -12.38 11.75 -10.04
CA VAL A 113 -12.80 10.54 -10.73
C VAL A 113 -14.32 10.56 -10.81
N ARG A 114 -14.86 10.44 -12.02
CA ARG A 114 -16.31 10.32 -12.25
C ARG A 114 -16.60 9.11 -13.14
N TRP A 115 -17.66 8.41 -12.82
CA TRP A 115 -18.16 7.32 -13.64
C TRP A 115 -19.56 7.68 -14.14
N ASP A 116 -19.72 7.75 -15.46
CA ASP A 116 -21.00 8.04 -16.10
C ASP A 116 -21.10 7.28 -17.42
N ASP A 117 -22.29 6.77 -17.74
CA ASP A 117 -22.61 6.03 -18.96
C ASP A 117 -21.52 5.03 -19.43
N GLY A 118 -21.00 4.22 -18.50
CA GLY A 118 -19.96 3.22 -18.80
C GLY A 118 -18.55 3.78 -19.04
N THR A 119 -18.34 5.08 -18.85
CA THR A 119 -17.09 5.79 -19.11
C THR A 119 -16.49 6.34 -17.83
N LEU A 120 -15.17 6.14 -17.65
CA LEU A 120 -14.42 6.74 -16.55
C LEU A 120 -13.82 8.08 -16.97
N HIS A 121 -14.30 9.15 -16.35
CA HIS A 121 -13.80 10.50 -16.57
C HIS A 121 -12.83 10.89 -15.47
N LEU A 122 -11.67 11.42 -15.88
CA LEU A 122 -10.66 12.00 -15.00
C LEU A 122 -10.56 13.48 -15.28
N VAL A 123 -11.12 14.29 -14.39
CA VAL A 123 -11.11 15.75 -14.53
C VAL A 123 -9.81 16.35 -14.01
N ARG A 124 -9.47 17.56 -14.46
CA ARG A 124 -8.29 18.33 -14.01
C ARG A 124 -6.94 17.62 -14.29
N ARG A 125 -6.86 16.84 -15.37
CA ARG A 125 -5.57 16.33 -15.87
C ARG A 125 -4.78 17.41 -16.61
N HIS A 126 -3.46 17.34 -16.45
CA HIS A 126 -2.51 18.19 -17.16
C HIS A 126 -2.37 17.82 -18.63
N CYS A 127 -2.71 16.59 -19.01
CA CYS A 127 -2.68 16.10 -20.38
C CYS A 127 -3.96 15.33 -20.72
N ALA A 128 -4.38 15.42 -21.99
CA ALA A 128 -5.48 14.62 -22.52
C ALA A 128 -5.04 13.15 -22.61
N LEU A 129 -5.87 12.26 -22.09
CA LEU A 129 -5.71 10.82 -22.25
C LEU A 129 -7.08 10.23 -22.54
N THR A 130 -7.22 9.68 -23.74
CA THR A 130 -8.41 8.96 -24.19
C THR A 130 -8.01 7.53 -24.51
N ARG A 131 -8.83 6.59 -24.08
CA ARG A 131 -8.71 5.17 -24.42
C ARG A 131 -10.11 4.62 -24.60
N ASP A 132 -10.42 4.25 -25.84
CA ASP A 132 -11.77 3.84 -26.23
C ASP A 132 -12.15 2.47 -25.66
N GLU A 133 -11.17 1.59 -25.47
CA GLU A 133 -11.39 0.26 -24.90
C GLU A 133 -10.44 -0.04 -23.72
N ALA A 134 -11.03 -0.40 -22.58
CA ALA A 134 -10.28 -0.90 -21.42
C ALA A 134 -9.76 -2.34 -21.63
N GLY A 135 -10.19 -3.03 -22.70
CA GLY A 135 -9.79 -4.40 -23.00
C GLY A 135 -10.16 -5.36 -21.86
N SER A 136 -9.16 -5.92 -21.19
CA SER A 136 -9.33 -6.86 -20.06
C SER A 136 -9.85 -6.24 -18.77
N GLY A 137 -10.00 -4.90 -18.71
CA GLY A 137 -10.62 -4.18 -17.61
C GLY A 137 -9.77 -3.01 -17.11
N LEU A 138 -10.05 -2.55 -15.89
CA LEU A 138 -9.34 -1.46 -15.23
C LEU A 138 -8.68 -1.99 -13.95
N LEU A 139 -7.37 -1.77 -13.80
CA LEU A 139 -6.66 -2.11 -12.58
C LEU A 139 -6.69 -0.94 -11.60
N LEU A 140 -7.30 -1.16 -10.44
CA LEU A 140 -7.34 -0.20 -9.35
C LEU A 140 -6.18 -0.49 -8.38
N VAL A 141 -5.32 0.51 -8.15
CA VAL A 141 -4.12 0.38 -7.31
C VAL A 141 -4.22 1.35 -6.12
N PRO A 142 -4.60 0.91 -4.92
CA PRO A 142 -4.55 1.79 -3.76
C PRO A 142 -3.09 2.17 -3.48
N SER A 143 -2.85 3.43 -3.13
CA SER A 143 -1.52 3.95 -2.90
C SER A 143 -1.51 4.94 -1.74
N VAL A 144 -0.54 4.78 -0.85
CA VAL A 144 -0.26 5.76 0.23
C VAL A 144 0.50 6.98 -0.27
N PHE A 145 1.00 6.94 -1.52
CA PHE A 145 1.82 7.99 -2.14
C PHE A 145 1.11 8.73 -3.28
N ALA A 146 -0.12 8.33 -3.65
CA ALA A 146 -0.87 8.99 -4.71
C ALA A 146 -1.43 10.36 -4.28
N TRP A 147 -1.68 10.54 -2.97
CA TRP A 147 -2.26 11.77 -2.42
C TRP A 147 -1.43 13.01 -2.78
N PRO A 148 -2.05 14.16 -3.12
CA PRO A 148 -3.50 14.45 -3.15
C PRO A 148 -4.15 14.21 -4.54
N ARG A 149 -3.59 13.31 -5.35
CA ARG A 149 -4.01 13.10 -6.74
C ARG A 149 -4.26 11.62 -7.02
N VAL A 150 -4.70 11.34 -8.24
CA VAL A 150 -4.67 10.00 -8.81
C VAL A 150 -3.59 9.93 -9.87
N MET A 151 -2.95 8.78 -10.01
CA MET A 151 -1.96 8.53 -11.06
C MET A 151 -2.53 7.53 -12.05
N THR A 152 -2.24 7.73 -13.33
CA THR A 152 -2.72 6.85 -14.38
C THR A 152 -1.60 6.32 -15.24
N ARG A 153 -1.67 5.04 -15.56
CA ARG A 153 -0.83 4.43 -16.59
C ARG A 153 -1.74 3.77 -17.61
N SER A 154 -1.63 4.19 -18.87
CA SER A 154 -2.41 3.63 -19.97
C SER A 154 -1.50 3.42 -21.17
N VAL A 155 -0.77 2.31 -21.15
CA VAL A 155 0.13 1.89 -22.23
C VAL A 155 -0.35 0.53 -22.71
N PRO A 156 -0.89 0.40 -23.93
CA PRO A 156 -1.22 -0.90 -24.51
C PRO A 156 0.01 -1.83 -24.56
N PRO A 157 -0.15 -3.16 -24.45
CA PRO A 157 -1.42 -3.91 -24.39
C PRO A 157 -1.99 -4.05 -22.97
N GLU A 158 -1.32 -3.53 -21.95
CA GLU A 158 -1.75 -3.67 -20.56
C GLU A 158 -3.11 -2.97 -20.31
N PRO A 159 -3.93 -3.49 -19.38
CA PRO A 159 -5.13 -2.78 -18.97
C PRO A 159 -4.76 -1.42 -18.39
N PRO A 160 -5.60 -0.38 -18.59
CA PRO A 160 -5.40 0.90 -17.92
C PRO A 160 -5.32 0.68 -16.41
N GLN A 161 -4.44 1.44 -15.75
CA GLN A 161 -4.24 1.41 -14.31
C GLN A 161 -4.55 2.78 -13.72
N LEU A 162 -5.31 2.78 -12.63
CA LEU A 162 -5.62 3.96 -11.84
C LEU A 162 -5.11 3.74 -10.42
N ALA A 163 -4.04 4.43 -10.06
CA ALA A 163 -3.59 4.50 -8.68
C ALA A 163 -4.30 5.64 -7.94
N TYR A 164 -4.88 5.34 -6.79
CA TYR A 164 -5.71 6.27 -6.02
C TYR A 164 -5.26 6.36 -4.56
N PRO A 165 -5.55 7.48 -3.86
CA PRO A 165 -5.24 7.60 -2.43
C PRO A 165 -6.00 6.55 -1.64
N ALA A 166 -5.27 5.67 -0.95
CA ALA A 166 -5.86 4.70 -0.03
C ALA A 166 -6.58 5.41 1.14
N ARG A 167 -7.59 4.77 1.71
CA ARG A 167 -8.27 5.30 2.90
C ARG A 167 -7.35 5.24 4.13
N GLY A 168 -7.50 6.20 5.03
CA GLY A 168 -6.80 6.20 6.32
C GLY A 168 -5.33 6.64 6.29
N ILE A 169 -4.82 7.20 5.18
CA ILE A 169 -3.42 7.64 5.06
C ILE A 169 -3.03 8.67 6.15
N GLY A 170 -3.96 9.50 6.60
CA GLY A 170 -3.68 10.53 7.62
C GLY A 170 -3.07 9.96 8.91
N GLY A 171 -3.52 8.78 9.34
CA GLY A 171 -2.99 8.12 10.54
C GLY A 171 -1.70 7.33 10.29
N LEU A 172 -1.28 7.11 9.04
CA LEU A 172 -0.16 6.22 8.69
C LEU A 172 1.18 6.66 9.28
N TRP A 173 1.37 7.97 9.41
CA TRP A 173 2.62 8.57 9.87
C TRP A 173 2.55 9.07 11.30
N GLU A 174 1.37 9.00 11.92
CA GLU A 174 1.20 9.38 13.32
C GLU A 174 1.99 8.41 14.21
N PRO A 175 2.83 8.94 15.12
CA PRO A 175 3.47 8.13 16.14
C PRO A 175 2.41 7.34 16.89
N ARG A 176 2.65 6.03 17.07
CA ARG A 176 1.78 5.20 17.90
C ARG A 176 1.66 5.87 19.26
N PRO A 177 0.45 6.13 19.79
CA PRO A 177 0.32 6.67 21.13
C PRO A 177 0.89 5.66 22.13
N THR A 178 2.10 5.94 22.60
CA THR A 178 2.84 5.13 23.57
C THR A 178 2.13 5.12 24.92
N THR A 179 1.48 6.24 25.26
CA THR A 179 0.72 6.44 26.50
C THR A 179 -0.44 5.45 26.66
N ALA A 180 -1.19 5.19 25.59
CA ALA A 180 -2.28 4.19 25.63
C ALA A 180 -1.73 2.76 25.81
N THR A 181 -0.55 2.47 25.24
CA THR A 181 0.10 1.16 25.42
C THR A 181 0.57 0.96 26.85
N GLU A 182 1.04 2.00 27.54
CA GLU A 182 1.43 1.95 28.96
C GLU A 182 0.23 1.75 29.89
N ALA A 183 -0.87 2.48 29.68
CA ALA A 183 -2.09 2.32 30.45
C ALA A 183 -2.68 0.90 30.29
N VAL A 184 -2.71 0.38 29.06
CA VAL A 184 -3.15 -1.00 28.79
C VAL A 184 -2.16 -2.02 29.37
N ALA A 185 -0.85 -1.75 29.38
CA ALA A 185 0.14 -2.61 30.01
C ALA A 185 -0.05 -2.73 31.52
N ALA A 186 -0.52 -1.68 32.19
CA ALA A 186 -0.84 -1.72 33.62
C ALA A 186 -2.02 -2.68 33.94
N VAL A 187 -2.95 -2.87 33.01
CA VAL A 187 -4.15 -3.71 33.20
C VAL A 187 -3.96 -5.13 32.66
N LEU A 188 -3.45 -5.27 31.43
CA LEU A 188 -3.33 -6.57 30.75
C LEU A 188 -1.96 -7.23 30.93
N GLY A 189 -1.00 -6.49 31.49
CA GLY A 189 0.40 -6.89 31.56
C GLY A 189 1.19 -6.54 30.29
N ARG A 190 2.48 -6.29 30.48
CA ARG A 190 3.41 -5.79 29.44
C ARG A 190 3.40 -6.64 28.17
N SER A 191 3.50 -7.96 28.28
CA SER A 191 3.58 -8.85 27.11
C SER A 191 2.31 -8.84 26.26
N ARG A 192 1.13 -8.75 26.87
CA ARG A 192 -0.15 -8.72 26.14
C ARG A 192 -0.38 -7.37 25.49
N ALA A 193 -0.08 -6.29 26.18
CA ALA A 193 -0.14 -4.93 25.62
C ALA A 193 0.81 -4.77 24.44
N LEU A 194 2.03 -5.30 24.55
CA LEU A 194 3.01 -5.29 23.48
C LEU A 194 2.55 -6.12 22.28
N LEU A 195 1.99 -7.31 22.49
CA LEU A 195 1.40 -8.10 21.40
C LEU A 195 0.22 -7.39 20.71
N LEU A 196 -0.65 -6.71 21.47
CA LEU A 196 -1.75 -5.93 20.89
C LEU A 196 -1.23 -4.75 20.07
N ALA A 197 -0.22 -4.02 20.56
CA ALA A 197 0.40 -2.92 19.83
C ALA A 197 1.06 -3.38 18.51
N GLU A 198 1.67 -4.57 18.50
CA GLU A 198 2.29 -5.15 17.30
C GLU A 198 1.27 -5.72 16.30
N LEU A 199 0.06 -6.01 16.75
CA LEU A 199 -1.08 -6.50 15.96
C LEU A 199 -1.90 -5.39 15.28
N ASP A 200 -1.35 -4.18 15.16
CA ASP A 200 -1.85 -3.16 14.24
C ASP A 200 -1.85 -3.64 12.78
N THR A 201 -1.04 -4.66 12.47
CA THR A 201 -1.12 -5.40 11.22
C THR A 201 -1.25 -6.89 11.53
N PRO A 202 -2.09 -7.65 10.78
CA PRO A 202 -2.22 -9.08 11.02
C PRO A 202 -0.88 -9.82 10.95
N ALA A 203 -0.58 -10.64 11.96
CA ALA A 203 0.72 -11.30 12.08
C ALA A 203 0.58 -12.74 12.59
N SER A 204 1.54 -13.59 12.22
CA SER A 204 1.63 -14.96 12.73
C SER A 204 2.32 -15.00 14.10
N THR A 205 2.07 -16.07 14.85
CA THR A 205 2.73 -16.34 16.14
C THR A 205 4.25 -16.26 16.04
N THR A 206 4.85 -16.81 14.98
CA THR A 206 6.31 -16.81 14.77
C THR A 206 6.86 -15.40 14.59
N ARG A 207 6.19 -14.58 13.76
CA ARG A 207 6.59 -13.18 13.55
C ARG A 207 6.46 -12.34 14.82
N LEU A 208 5.42 -12.60 15.60
CA LEU A 208 5.21 -11.92 16.87
C LEU A 208 6.27 -12.32 17.90
N ALA A 209 6.65 -13.59 17.97
CA ALA A 209 7.73 -14.07 18.83
C ALA A 209 9.05 -13.34 18.54
N GLU A 210 9.43 -13.25 17.26
CA GLU A 210 10.63 -12.55 16.80
C GLU A 210 10.60 -11.05 17.15
N ARG A 211 9.53 -10.34 16.78
CA ARG A 211 9.41 -8.88 17.00
C ARG A 211 9.33 -8.50 18.47
N CYS A 212 8.73 -9.36 19.29
CA CYS A 212 8.47 -9.07 20.69
C CYS A 212 9.57 -9.60 21.62
N GLY A 213 10.55 -10.37 21.11
CA GLY A 213 11.55 -11.05 21.93
C GLY A 213 10.93 -12.09 22.88
N LEU A 214 9.80 -12.71 22.48
CA LEU A 214 9.06 -13.69 23.28
C LEU A 214 9.19 -15.10 22.68
N SER A 215 9.04 -16.12 23.50
CA SER A 215 9.02 -17.50 23.00
C SER A 215 7.72 -17.78 22.23
N ALA A 216 7.78 -18.57 21.15
CA ALA A 216 6.60 -18.92 20.37
C ALA A 216 5.47 -19.59 21.20
N PRO A 217 5.78 -20.48 22.18
CA PRO A 217 4.76 -20.98 23.10
C PRO A 217 4.13 -19.89 23.96
N GLY A 218 4.93 -18.96 24.49
CA GLY A 218 4.43 -17.84 25.30
C GLY A 218 3.53 -16.89 24.50
N VAL A 219 3.92 -16.58 23.26
CA VAL A 219 3.08 -15.79 22.35
C VAL A 219 1.77 -16.53 22.05
N SER A 220 1.82 -17.83 21.75
CA SER A 220 0.62 -18.62 21.49
C SER A 220 -0.35 -18.58 22.68
N GLN A 221 0.17 -18.75 23.90
CA GLN A 221 -0.63 -18.67 25.13
C GLN A 221 -1.29 -17.30 25.31
N HIS A 222 -0.55 -16.22 25.10
CA HIS A 222 -1.10 -14.86 25.16
C HIS A 222 -2.16 -14.61 24.09
N LEU A 223 -1.94 -15.06 22.86
CA LEU A 223 -2.90 -14.90 21.76
C LEU A 223 -4.20 -15.68 22.00
N ILE A 224 -4.12 -16.88 22.60
CA ILE A 224 -5.31 -17.63 23.02
C ILE A 224 -6.09 -16.85 24.07
N ALA A 225 -5.42 -16.32 25.10
CA ALA A 225 -6.08 -15.54 26.14
C ALA A 225 -6.74 -14.27 25.57
N LEU A 226 -6.03 -13.53 24.72
CA LEU A 226 -6.55 -12.34 24.05
C LEU A 226 -7.74 -12.67 23.13
N ARG A 227 -7.70 -13.82 22.44
CA ARG A 227 -8.80 -14.29 21.58
C ARG A 227 -10.02 -14.64 22.40
N ASN A 228 -9.85 -15.33 23.52
CA ASN A 228 -10.94 -15.67 24.44
C ASN A 228 -11.57 -14.42 25.06
N ALA A 229 -10.77 -13.36 25.26
CA ALA A 229 -11.25 -12.05 25.71
C ALA A 229 -11.88 -11.20 24.58
N GLY A 230 -11.94 -11.71 23.34
CA GLY A 230 -12.49 -10.97 22.19
C GLY A 230 -11.62 -9.82 21.68
N LEU A 231 -10.35 -9.73 22.11
CA LEU A 231 -9.43 -8.66 21.74
C LEU A 231 -8.68 -8.94 20.43
N VAL A 232 -8.57 -10.20 20.03
CA VAL A 232 -7.98 -10.60 18.76
C VAL A 232 -8.84 -11.64 18.05
N THR A 233 -8.80 -11.62 16.73
CA THR A 233 -9.33 -12.67 15.86
C THR A 233 -8.19 -13.47 15.25
N ALA A 234 -8.50 -14.68 14.79
CA ALA A 234 -7.54 -15.56 14.14
C ALA A 234 -8.10 -16.02 12.79
N HIS A 235 -7.30 -15.93 11.75
CA HIS A 235 -7.65 -16.40 10.40
C HIS A 235 -6.52 -17.23 9.81
N ARG A 236 -6.85 -18.36 9.19
CA ARG A 236 -5.86 -19.23 8.56
C ARG A 236 -5.51 -18.68 7.17
N SER A 237 -4.23 -18.41 6.96
CA SER A 237 -3.68 -17.99 5.66
C SER A 237 -2.60 -18.98 5.23
N GLY A 238 -2.95 -19.86 4.29
CA GLY A 238 -2.08 -20.95 3.84
C GLY A 238 -1.66 -21.87 4.99
N ARG A 239 -0.35 -21.97 5.22
CA ARG A 239 0.26 -22.82 6.26
C ARG A 239 0.33 -22.14 7.64
N SER A 240 -0.12 -20.90 7.76
CA SER A 240 0.01 -20.10 8.98
C SER A 240 -1.35 -19.60 9.48
N VAL A 241 -1.43 -19.31 10.77
CA VAL A 241 -2.56 -18.59 11.37
C VAL A 241 -2.10 -17.16 11.61
N LEU A 242 -2.85 -16.21 11.08
CA LEU A 242 -2.66 -14.78 11.33
C LEU A 242 -3.64 -14.34 12.41
N TYR A 243 -3.14 -13.54 13.34
CA TYR A 243 -3.94 -12.88 14.36
C TYR A 243 -4.10 -11.42 13.98
N ALA A 244 -5.25 -10.83 14.29
CA ALA A 244 -5.53 -9.41 14.07
C ALA A 244 -6.31 -8.85 15.27
N ARG A 245 -6.09 -7.57 15.59
CA ARG A 245 -6.90 -6.87 16.60
C ARG A 245 -8.37 -6.82 16.20
N THR A 246 -9.24 -6.81 17.20
CA THR A 246 -10.64 -6.43 17.02
C THR A 246 -10.82 -4.93 17.24
N SER A 247 -11.97 -4.40 16.84
CA SER A 247 -12.35 -3.01 17.13
C SER A 247 -12.35 -2.68 18.63
N VAL A 248 -12.60 -3.68 19.50
CA VAL A 248 -12.50 -3.52 20.97
C VAL A 248 -11.06 -3.28 21.40
N ALA A 249 -10.10 -4.04 20.85
CA ALA A 249 -8.69 -3.82 21.13
C ALA A 249 -8.17 -2.50 20.54
N ASP A 250 -8.71 -2.06 19.41
CA ASP A 250 -8.38 -0.75 18.83
C ASP A 250 -8.88 0.40 19.71
N ALA A 251 -10.12 0.30 20.22
CA ALA A 251 -10.68 1.28 21.15
C ALA A 251 -9.87 1.35 22.46
N LEU A 252 -9.42 0.20 22.99
CA LEU A 252 -8.57 0.16 24.19
C LEU A 252 -7.20 0.82 24.00
N LEU A 253 -6.64 0.75 22.79
CA LEU A 253 -5.33 1.31 22.47
C LEU A 253 -5.39 2.75 21.95
N THR A 254 -6.59 3.31 21.81
CA THR A 254 -6.78 4.73 21.50
C THR A 254 -6.98 5.46 22.81
N PRO A 255 -6.14 6.44 23.18
CA PRO A 255 -6.38 7.21 24.39
C PRO A 255 -7.72 7.94 24.25
N THR A 256 -8.63 7.73 25.20
CA THR A 256 -9.85 8.53 25.31
C THR A 256 -9.45 9.94 25.72
N GLY A 257 -9.09 10.77 24.76
CA GLY A 257 -8.91 12.20 24.97
C GLY A 257 -10.28 12.80 25.30
N GLU A 258 -10.38 13.39 26.47
CA GLU A 258 -11.47 14.30 26.84
C GLU A 258 -11.51 15.45 25.82
N PRO A 259 -12.65 15.79 25.20
CA PRO A 259 -12.72 16.96 24.33
C PRO A 259 -12.57 18.22 25.19
N ALA A 260 -11.59 19.05 24.84
CA ALA A 260 -11.48 20.43 25.33
C ALA A 260 -12.53 21.34 24.67
#